data_AF-A0A1A8N385-F1
#
_entry.id   AF-A0A1A8N385-F1
#
_cell.length_a   1.000
_cell.length_b   1.000
_cell.length_c   1.000
_cell.angle_alpha   90.00
_cell.angle_beta   90.00
_cell.angle_gamma   90.00
#
_symmetry.space_group_name_H-M   'P 1'
#
loop_
_entity.id
_entity.type
_entity.pdbx_description
1 polymer ?
#
loop_
_entity_poly.entity_id
_entity_poly.type
_entity_poly.pdbx_seq_one_letter_code
_entity_poly.pdbx_strand_id
1 'polypeptide(L)'
;MPLFIQSRELGRIRSTEELFSTYPHLQEHARTFRSRPLVEVDPKCLLYVQQREFATTTSADEYVSVIGSDDATTCHLVVLRHTGSGAACLAHCDGSRTWSEVQLIVKAVASL
;
A
#
# COMPACT_ATOMS: atom_id res chain seq x y z
N MET A 1 -4.17 -16.12 2.65
CA MET A 1 -3.65 -15.76 1.31
C MET A 1 -2.13 -15.74 1.39
N PRO A 2 -1.42 -16.57 0.61
CA PRO A 2 0.03 -16.49 0.52
C PRO A 2 0.46 -15.19 -0.17
N LEU A 3 1.68 -14.73 0.15
CA LEU A 3 2.35 -13.64 -0.56
C LEU A 3 3.26 -14.23 -1.62
N PHE A 4 3.41 -13.57 -2.77
CA PHE A 4 4.28 -14.01 -3.85
C PHE A 4 5.24 -12.90 -4.26
N ILE A 5 6.47 -13.28 -4.62
CA ILE A 5 7.43 -12.41 -5.30
C ILE A 5 7.92 -13.15 -6.54
N GLN A 6 7.80 -12.52 -7.72
CA GLN A 6 8.13 -13.14 -9.02
C GLN A 6 7.48 -14.53 -9.19
N SER A 7 6.19 -14.63 -8.83
CA SER A 7 5.38 -15.86 -8.88
C SER A 7 5.88 -17.01 -7.99
N ARG A 8 6.79 -16.74 -7.04
CA ARG A 8 7.22 -17.72 -6.03
C ARG A 8 6.58 -17.38 -4.70
N GLU A 9 6.00 -18.40 -4.06
CA GLU A 9 5.41 -18.23 -2.73
C GLU A 9 6.49 -17.81 -1.73
N LEU A 10 6.17 -16.78 -0.98
CA LEU A 10 7.03 -16.20 0.03
C LEU A 10 6.86 -16.99 1.33
N GLY A 11 7.93 -17.65 1.75
CA GLY A 11 7.99 -18.28 3.06
C GLY A 11 8.02 -17.25 4.20
N ARG A 12 8.28 -17.73 5.42
CA ARG A 12 8.41 -16.86 6.58
C ARG A 12 9.67 -15.99 6.46
N ILE A 13 9.49 -14.67 6.44
CA ILE A 13 10.58 -13.68 6.52
C ILE A 13 10.84 -13.32 7.97
N ARG A 14 12.11 -13.16 8.34
CA ARG A 14 12.54 -12.73 9.68
C ARG A 14 12.99 -11.29 9.74
N SER A 15 13.46 -10.73 8.62
CA SER A 15 13.86 -9.31 8.53
C SER A 15 13.73 -8.76 7.11
N THR A 16 13.69 -7.43 6.97
CA THR A 16 13.76 -6.76 5.67
C THR A 16 15.11 -6.97 4.98
N GLU A 17 16.20 -7.12 5.74
CA GLU A 17 17.53 -7.47 5.21
C GLU A 17 17.55 -8.84 4.51
N GLU A 18 16.94 -9.86 5.14
CA GLU A 18 16.76 -11.18 4.54
C GLU A 18 15.94 -11.09 3.24
N LEU A 19 14.85 -10.31 3.27
CA LEU A 19 14.02 -10.08 2.08
C LEU A 19 14.81 -9.43 0.94
N PHE A 20 15.58 -8.37 1.23
CA PHE A 20 16.33 -7.65 0.19
C PHE A 20 17.55 -8.40 -0.32
N SER A 21 18.21 -9.20 0.52
CA SER A 21 19.29 -10.08 0.06
C SER A 21 18.76 -11.19 -0.87
N THR A 22 17.56 -11.71 -0.58
CA THR A 22 16.90 -12.72 -1.42
C THR A 22 16.31 -12.14 -2.71
N TYR A 23 15.77 -10.91 -2.65
CA TYR A 23 15.11 -10.24 -3.76
C TYR A 23 15.68 -8.82 -4.02
N PRO A 24 16.90 -8.71 -4.59
CA PRO A 24 17.58 -7.42 -4.75
C PRO A 24 16.83 -6.37 -5.58
N HIS A 25 15.98 -6.80 -6.51
CA HIS A 25 15.15 -5.90 -7.32
C HIS A 25 14.20 -5.03 -6.47
N LEU A 26 13.75 -5.53 -5.32
CA LEU A 26 12.94 -4.74 -4.38
C LEU A 26 13.75 -3.60 -3.76
N GLN A 27 15.04 -3.82 -3.49
CA GLN A 27 15.92 -2.78 -2.99
C GLN A 27 16.12 -1.68 -4.05
N GLU A 28 16.23 -2.05 -5.32
CA GLU A 28 16.35 -1.10 -6.42
C GLU A 28 15.07 -0.28 -6.62
N HIS A 29 13.90 -0.91 -6.53
CA HIS A 29 12.62 -0.20 -6.51
C HIS A 29 12.51 0.76 -5.31
N ALA A 30 12.98 0.36 -4.12
CA ALA A 30 12.99 1.23 -2.94
C ALA A 30 13.92 2.44 -3.13
N ARG A 31 15.10 2.27 -3.73
CA ARG A 31 16.00 3.38 -4.09
C ARG A 31 15.35 4.34 -5.07
N THR A 32 14.72 3.79 -6.11
CA THR A 32 14.00 4.56 -7.14
C THR A 32 12.82 5.34 -6.55
N PHE A 33 12.07 4.74 -5.62
CA PHE A 33 10.97 5.42 -4.94
C PHE A 33 11.48 6.56 -4.05
N ARG A 34 12.54 6.30 -3.26
CA ARG A 34 13.15 7.30 -2.37
C ARG A 34 13.79 8.47 -3.10
N SER A 35 14.28 8.29 -4.32
CA SER A 35 14.88 9.37 -5.11
C SER A 35 13.85 10.31 -5.76
N ARG A 36 12.55 10.00 -5.69
CA ARG A 36 11.51 10.87 -6.24
C ARG A 36 11.44 12.17 -5.44
N PRO A 37 11.32 13.34 -6.08
CA PRO A 37 11.07 14.58 -5.37
C PRO A 37 9.70 14.53 -4.69
N LEU A 38 9.55 15.28 -3.61
CA LEU A 38 8.23 15.54 -3.03
C LEU A 38 7.37 16.26 -4.07
N VAL A 39 6.10 15.86 -4.14
CA VAL A 39 5.12 16.44 -5.05
C VAL A 39 4.01 17.04 -4.20
N GLU A 40 3.71 18.31 -4.43
CA GLU A 40 2.49 18.92 -3.91
C GLU A 40 1.30 18.33 -4.65
N VAL A 41 0.38 17.74 -3.90
CA VAL A 41 -0.83 17.15 -4.45
C VAL A 41 -1.95 18.19 -4.35
N ASP A 42 -2.59 18.49 -5.47
CA ASP A 42 -3.79 19.34 -5.50
C ASP A 42 -4.87 18.71 -4.62
N PRO A 43 -5.44 19.43 -3.63
CA PRO A 43 -6.52 18.89 -2.81
C PRO A 43 -7.77 18.54 -3.64
N LYS A 44 -7.91 19.07 -4.85
CA LYS A 44 -8.98 18.69 -5.76
C LYS A 44 -8.87 17.21 -6.13
N CYS A 45 -9.89 16.44 -5.79
CA CYS A 45 -9.97 14.99 -6.02
C CYS A 45 -8.96 14.14 -5.23
N LEU A 46 -8.37 14.72 -4.16
CA LEU A 46 -7.60 13.99 -3.15
C LEU A 46 -8.54 13.43 -2.08
N LEU A 47 -8.46 12.12 -1.85
CA LEU A 47 -8.96 11.48 -0.64
C LEU A 47 -7.79 11.26 0.32
N TYR A 48 -7.70 12.11 1.34
CA TYR A 48 -6.69 11.99 2.38
C TYR A 48 -7.12 10.98 3.45
N VAL A 49 -6.23 10.06 3.81
CA VAL A 49 -6.46 8.98 4.78
C VAL A 49 -5.63 9.26 6.02
N GLN A 50 -6.28 9.38 7.18
CA GLN A 50 -5.60 9.58 8.46
C GLN A 50 -5.03 8.27 9.02
N GLN A 51 -4.18 8.38 10.04
CA GLN A 51 -3.72 7.22 10.81
C GLN A 51 -4.92 6.39 11.31
N ARG A 52 -4.85 5.06 11.14
CA ARG A 52 -5.89 4.07 11.48
C ARG A 52 -7.12 4.09 10.56
N GLU A 53 -7.07 4.83 9.46
CA GLU A 53 -8.07 4.79 8.40
C GLU A 53 -7.56 3.99 7.19
N PHE A 54 -8.51 3.57 6.35
CA PHE A 54 -8.23 3.08 5.01
C PHE A 54 -9.31 3.61 4.06
N ALA A 55 -8.93 3.78 2.81
CA ALA A 55 -9.85 4.14 1.74
C ALA A 55 -9.61 3.25 0.53
N THR A 56 -10.67 2.91 -0.20
CA THR A 56 -10.60 2.14 -1.43
C THR A 56 -11.47 2.80 -2.49
N THR A 57 -10.93 2.94 -3.69
CA THR A 57 -11.68 3.40 -4.86
C THR A 57 -11.29 2.60 -6.11
N THR A 58 -11.88 2.93 -7.25
CA THR A 58 -11.55 2.36 -8.57
C THR A 58 -11.23 3.48 -9.55
N SER A 59 -10.68 3.14 -10.72
CA SER A 59 -10.46 4.12 -11.79
C SER A 59 -11.75 4.68 -12.41
N ALA A 60 -12.93 4.16 -12.04
CA ALA A 60 -14.22 4.67 -12.48
C ALA A 60 -14.80 5.76 -11.57
N ASP A 61 -14.15 6.07 -10.45
CA ASP A 61 -14.57 7.14 -9.54
C ASP A 61 -14.24 8.51 -10.14
N GLU A 62 -15.27 9.32 -10.38
CA GLU A 62 -15.14 10.66 -10.98
C GLU A 62 -14.71 11.73 -9.96
N TYR A 63 -14.73 11.42 -8.66
CA TYR A 63 -14.49 12.36 -7.58
C TYR A 63 -13.13 12.17 -6.93
N VAL A 64 -12.60 10.95 -6.92
CA VAL A 64 -11.32 10.60 -6.29
C VAL A 64 -10.33 10.11 -7.34
N SER A 65 -9.31 10.93 -7.63
CA SER A 65 -8.22 10.57 -8.54
C SER A 65 -6.93 10.22 -7.81
N VAL A 66 -6.78 10.66 -6.55
CA VAL A 66 -5.61 10.40 -5.71
C VAL A 66 -6.08 9.98 -4.32
N ILE A 67 -5.50 8.91 -3.79
CA ILE A 67 -5.57 8.58 -2.36
C ILE A 67 -4.20 8.86 -1.75
N GLY A 68 -4.16 9.60 -0.65
CA GLY A 68 -2.91 10.02 -0.01
C GLY A 68 -2.96 9.89 1.51
N SER A 69 -1.79 9.87 2.12
CA SER A 69 -1.60 9.94 3.57
C SER A 69 -0.18 10.44 3.83
N ASP A 70 0.04 11.03 5.01
CA ASP A 70 1.33 11.58 5.41
C ASP A 70 1.60 11.31 6.91
N ASP A 71 2.68 11.86 7.46
CA ASP A 71 3.10 11.76 8.87
C ASP A 71 3.41 10.32 9.33
N ALA A 72 3.79 9.46 8.37
CA ALA A 72 4.18 8.09 8.64
C ALA A 72 5.61 7.99 9.24
N THR A 73 5.73 8.20 10.55
CA THR A 73 7.02 8.14 11.26
C THR A 73 7.44 6.71 11.61
N THR A 74 6.58 5.98 12.31
CA THR A 74 6.76 4.56 12.70
C THR A 74 5.63 3.65 12.19
N CYS A 75 4.50 4.27 11.88
CA CYS A 75 3.40 3.69 11.12
C CYS A 75 3.82 3.37 9.68
N HIS A 76 3.00 2.58 9.00
CA HIS A 76 3.26 2.07 7.67
C HIS A 76 2.09 2.42 6.74
N LEU A 77 2.40 3.04 5.60
CA LEU A 77 1.44 3.23 4.52
C LEU A 77 1.40 1.97 3.65
N VAL A 78 0.24 1.33 3.55
CA VAL A 78 0.04 0.09 2.80
C VAL A 78 -0.88 0.37 1.63
N VAL A 79 -0.42 0.04 0.42
CA VAL A 79 -1.22 0.12 -0.81
C VAL A 79 -1.47 -1.29 -1.35
N LEU A 80 -2.74 -1.64 -1.53
CA LEU A 80 -3.17 -2.89 -2.19
C LEU A 80 -3.97 -2.55 -3.43
N ARG A 81 -3.58 -3.10 -4.58
CA ARG A 81 -4.23 -2.84 -5.87
C ARG A 81 -4.58 -4.14 -6.58
N HIS A 82 -5.82 -4.25 -7.04
CA HIS A 82 -6.25 -5.26 -7.98
C HIS A 82 -6.11 -4.72 -9.41
N THR A 83 -5.17 -5.26 -10.19
CA THR A 83 -4.84 -4.74 -11.51
C THR A 83 -5.88 -5.06 -12.58
N GLY A 84 -6.76 -6.03 -12.34
CA GLY A 84 -7.85 -6.39 -13.26
C GLY A 84 -9.04 -5.44 -13.20
N SER A 85 -9.57 -5.15 -12.00
CA SER A 85 -10.70 -4.23 -11.80
C SER A 85 -10.28 -2.77 -11.65
N GLY A 86 -8.99 -2.52 -11.38
CA GLY A 86 -8.50 -1.18 -11.09
C GLY A 86 -8.77 -0.71 -9.65
N ALA A 87 -9.37 -1.55 -8.80
CA ALA A 87 -9.56 -1.25 -7.39
C ALA A 87 -8.21 -1.02 -6.68
N ALA A 88 -8.11 0.06 -5.93
CA ALA A 88 -6.92 0.45 -5.19
C ALA A 88 -7.30 0.92 -3.79
N CYS A 89 -6.65 0.35 -2.78
CA CYS A 89 -6.78 0.71 -1.38
C CYS A 89 -5.49 1.31 -0.86
N LEU A 90 -5.59 2.38 -0.07
CA LEU A 90 -4.51 2.89 0.78
C LEU A 90 -4.96 2.80 2.23
N ALA A 91 -4.09 2.29 3.10
CA ALA A 91 -4.31 2.22 4.54
C ALA A 91 -3.11 2.78 5.29
N HIS A 92 -3.38 3.50 6.39
CA HIS A 92 -2.35 4.01 7.29
C HIS A 92 -2.36 3.18 8.58
N CYS A 93 -1.54 2.13 8.61
CA CYS A 93 -1.48 1.18 9.71
C CYS A 93 -0.48 1.64 10.78
N ASP A 94 -0.90 1.67 12.05
CA ASP A 94 -0.04 2.04 13.19
C ASP A 94 0.39 0.85 14.05
N GLY A 95 0.04 -0.36 13.65
CA GLY A 95 0.34 -1.59 14.38
C GLY A 95 -0.64 -1.90 15.51
N SER A 96 -1.68 -1.09 15.72
CA SER A 96 -2.65 -1.34 16.80
C SER A 96 -3.49 -2.60 16.59
N ARG A 97 -3.90 -2.91 15.34
CA ARG A 97 -4.72 -4.10 15.03
C ARG A 97 -4.43 -4.71 13.65
N THR A 98 -3.15 -4.91 13.33
CA THR A 98 -2.70 -5.37 12.00
C THR A 98 -3.43 -6.60 11.49
N TRP A 99 -3.70 -7.59 12.35
CA TRP A 99 -4.41 -8.81 11.93
C TRP A 99 -5.80 -8.53 11.36
N SER A 100 -6.60 -7.69 12.02
CA SER A 100 -7.94 -7.32 11.52
C SER A 100 -7.87 -6.31 10.38
N GLU A 101 -6.92 -5.37 10.42
CA GLU A 101 -6.74 -4.36 9.37
C GLU A 101 -6.45 -5.01 8.02
N VAL A 102 -5.55 -6.00 7.97
CA VAL A 102 -5.24 -6.73 6.73
C VAL A 102 -6.48 -7.41 6.15
N GLN A 103 -7.35 -7.99 6.98
CA GLN A 103 -8.58 -8.62 6.50
C GLN A 103 -9.56 -7.58 5.92
N LEU A 104 -9.65 -6.40 6.53
CA LEU A 104 -10.50 -5.30 6.04
C LEU A 104 -9.99 -4.76 4.71
N ILE A 105 -8.69 -4.52 4.58
CA ILE A 105 -8.05 -4.03 3.34
C ILE A 105 -8.28 -5.02 2.19
N VAL A 106 -8.03 -6.31 2.42
CA VAL A 106 -8.24 -7.36 1.40
C VAL A 106 -9.72 -7.44 1.01
N LYS A 107 -10.63 -7.41 1.98
CA LYS A 107 -12.07 -7.45 1.72
C LYS A 107 -12.54 -6.24 0.91
N ALA A 108 -12.03 -5.04 1.21
CA ALA A 108 -12.41 -3.82 0.52
C ALA A 108 -12.01 -3.86 -0.96
N VAL A 109 -10.76 -4.25 -1.25
CA VAL A 109 -10.28 -4.40 -2.64
C VAL A 109 -11.02 -5.53 -3.37
N ALA A 110 -11.28 -6.66 -2.72
CA ALA A 110 -11.96 -7.79 -3.34
C ALA A 110 -13.46 -7.55 -3.62
N SER A 111 -14.06 -6.51 -3.01
CA SER A 111 -15.46 -6.15 -3.20
C SER A 111 -15.72 -5.20 -4.37
N LEU A 112 -14.68 -4.75 -5.07
CA LEU A 112 -14.72 -3.79 -6.18
C LEU A 112 -14.13 -4.37 -7.48
#